data_AF-A0A024GAN5-F1
#
_entry.id   AF-A0A024GAN5-F1
#
_cell.length_a   1.000
_cell.length_b   1.000
_cell.length_c   1.000
_cell.angle_alpha   90.00
_cell.angle_beta   90.00
_cell.angle_gamma   90.00
#
_symmetry.space_group_name_H-M   'P 1'
#
loop_
_entity.id
_entity.type
_entity.pdbx_description
1 polymer ?
#
loop_
_entity_poly.entity_id
_entity_poly.type
_entity_poly.pdbx_seq_one_letter_code
_entity_poly.pdbx_strand_id
1 'polypeptide(L)'
;MTEMLPKNTAKVEIDLQEKSLNGAPQGDLYQVQVESRQSIARIDELSANQIVRNCIAQKQSENATENDWIEEFECLSVLRSVAIHNTQSLCPILPEALKWIVYPSILNLRSVMVRNGLLCLEDIVYHLKTDTAVYLDEMVPLLLTRTGSEKQFIRKLTARVLENIVQVCGSVDLFQLFLSTGVKEKKSPQLTSTATQYALMCMEKSSSNDLTVMMEENYDSILNDMRLLLNCRAVDGKIATRKCLQILRQTLGEKAFMGFVQRQLSPSAESELLQASEKPKPKTSGSVMRRQNKRLRARVVAQQQKQPEKDLSIDREDNALSTKVIDTCKPQIESLTSTQVNGEECRAKVA
;
A
#
# COMPACT_ATOMS: atom_id res chain seq x y z
N MET A 1 -0.34 -7.52 -43.23
CA MET A 1 -0.92 -6.41 -42.46
C MET A 1 0.04 -6.16 -41.31
N THR A 2 0.68 -4.99 -41.26
CA THR A 2 1.57 -4.64 -40.15
C THR A 2 0.68 -4.25 -38.98
N GLU A 3 0.62 -5.12 -37.97
CA GLU A 3 -0.07 -4.83 -36.71
C GLU A 3 0.60 -3.61 -36.08
N MET A 4 -0.12 -2.48 -36.01
CA MET A 4 0.42 -1.27 -35.40
C MET A 4 0.44 -1.49 -33.89
N LEU A 5 1.63 -1.74 -33.35
CA LEU A 5 1.83 -1.81 -31.92
C LEU A 5 1.50 -0.46 -31.27
N PRO A 6 0.98 -0.48 -30.04
CA PRO A 6 0.73 0.75 -29.32
C PRO A 6 2.01 1.56 -29.09
N LYS A 7 1.87 2.89 -28.96
CA LYS A 7 3.01 3.83 -28.87
C LYS A 7 4.01 3.50 -27.75
N ASN A 8 3.55 2.85 -26.68
CA ASN A 8 4.36 2.53 -25.50
C ASN A 8 4.76 1.05 -25.42
N THR A 9 4.58 0.31 -26.51
CA THR A 9 4.85 -1.12 -26.60
C THR A 9 5.82 -1.38 -27.75
N ALA A 10 6.97 -1.98 -27.44
CA ALA A 10 7.96 -2.41 -28.41
C ALA A 10 8.11 -3.93 -28.36
N LYS A 11 8.00 -4.59 -29.52
CA LYS A 11 8.36 -6.00 -29.63
C LYS A 11 9.87 -6.13 -29.52
N VAL A 12 10.34 -6.94 -28.59
CA VAL A 12 11.77 -7.19 -28.36
C VAL A 12 12.17 -8.38 -29.22
N GLU A 13 13.05 -8.13 -30.19
CA GLU A 13 13.65 -9.21 -30.98
C GLU A 13 14.70 -9.92 -30.13
N ILE A 14 14.40 -11.15 -29.75
CA ILE A 14 15.35 -12.06 -29.11
C ILE A 14 16.21 -12.69 -30.19
N ASP A 15 17.53 -12.63 -30.01
CA ASP A 15 18.49 -13.22 -30.94
C ASP A 15 18.25 -14.72 -31.11
N LEU A 16 18.56 -15.25 -32.30
CA LEU A 16 18.42 -16.68 -32.61
C LEU A 16 19.26 -17.55 -31.67
N GLN A 17 20.43 -17.06 -31.24
CA GLN A 17 21.27 -17.75 -30.28
C GLN A 17 20.59 -17.83 -28.90
N GLU A 18 19.97 -16.74 -28.42
CA GLU A 18 19.23 -16.73 -27.16
C GLU A 18 17.98 -17.62 -27.21
N LYS A 19 17.27 -17.64 -28.34
CA LYS A 19 16.12 -18.56 -28.56
C LYS A 19 16.51 -20.04 -28.48
N SER A 20 17.76 -20.38 -28.79
CA SER A 20 18.26 -21.75 -28.76
C SER A 20 18.67 -22.24 -27.35
N LEU A 21 18.75 -21.33 -26.37
CA LEU A 21 19.10 -21.68 -25.00
C LEU A 21 17.93 -22.39 -24.29
N ASN A 22 18.25 -23.45 -23.53
CA ASN A 22 17.26 -24.13 -22.70
C ASN A 22 16.65 -23.16 -21.67
N GLY A 23 15.35 -22.93 -21.77
CA GLY A 23 14.61 -21.99 -20.91
C GLY A 23 14.34 -20.63 -21.55
N ALA A 24 14.67 -20.43 -22.84
CA ALA A 24 14.25 -19.24 -23.57
C ALA A 24 12.71 -19.11 -23.57
N PRO A 25 12.17 -17.89 -23.39
CA PRO A 25 10.73 -17.68 -23.38
C PRO A 25 10.14 -18.10 -24.74
N GLN A 26 9.10 -18.93 -24.69
CA GLN A 26 8.32 -19.29 -25.87
C GLN A 26 7.29 -18.18 -26.12
N GLY A 27 7.33 -17.58 -27.32
CA GLY A 27 6.40 -16.53 -27.75
C GLY A 27 7.06 -15.18 -28.00
N ASP A 28 6.22 -14.17 -28.24
CA ASP A 28 6.67 -12.81 -28.47
C ASP A 28 6.95 -12.08 -27.15
N LEU A 29 8.12 -11.44 -27.08
CA LEU A 29 8.51 -10.61 -25.94
C LEU A 29 8.15 -9.16 -26.24
N TYR A 30 7.49 -8.51 -25.29
CA TYR A 30 7.11 -7.11 -25.40
C TYR A 30 7.70 -6.32 -24.23
N GLN A 31 8.32 -5.20 -24.56
CA GLN A 31 8.72 -4.18 -23.61
C GLN A 31 7.65 -3.10 -23.60
N VAL A 32 7.10 -2.85 -22.42
CA VAL A 32 6.02 -1.88 -22.23
C VAL A 32 6.43 -0.86 -21.18
N GLN A 33 6.24 0.42 -21.50
CA GLN A 33 6.54 1.53 -20.59
C GLN A 33 5.28 2.04 -19.91
N VAL A 34 5.29 2.05 -18.58
CA VAL A 34 4.19 2.64 -17.79
C VAL A 34 4.44 4.14 -17.64
N GLU A 35 3.59 4.94 -18.29
CA GLU A 35 3.67 6.40 -18.23
C GLU A 35 3.36 6.95 -16.83
N SER A 36 4.06 8.02 -16.47
CA SER A 36 3.74 8.80 -15.28
C SER A 36 2.48 9.64 -15.51
N ARG A 37 1.78 10.06 -14.43
CA ARG A 37 0.59 10.93 -14.53
C ARG A 37 0.83 12.18 -15.39
N GLN A 38 2.01 12.78 -15.27
CA GLN A 38 2.37 14.03 -15.97
C GLN A 38 2.65 13.83 -17.45
N SER A 39 3.01 12.62 -17.87
CA SER A 39 3.34 12.30 -19.26
C SER A 39 2.14 11.74 -20.04
N ILE A 40 1.01 11.47 -19.40
CA ILE A 40 -0.17 10.93 -20.08
C ILE A 40 -0.80 11.98 -20.97
N ALA A 41 -0.79 11.71 -22.27
CA ALA A 41 -1.41 12.56 -23.27
C ALA A 41 -2.94 12.56 -23.14
N ARG A 42 -3.54 13.70 -23.46
CA ARG A 42 -4.98 13.82 -23.59
C ARG A 42 -5.44 13.06 -24.84
N ILE A 43 -6.45 12.21 -24.67
CA ILE A 43 -7.12 11.50 -25.76
C ILE A 43 -8.49 12.13 -25.96
N ASP A 44 -8.96 12.14 -27.21
CA ASP A 44 -10.34 12.52 -27.53
C ASP A 44 -11.34 11.72 -26.69
N GLU A 45 -12.31 12.41 -26.10
CA GLU A 45 -13.24 11.84 -25.12
C GLU A 45 -14.09 10.71 -25.72
N LEU A 46 -14.62 10.91 -26.93
CA LEU A 46 -15.47 9.91 -27.59
C LEU A 46 -14.67 8.66 -27.93
N SER A 47 -13.48 8.84 -28.51
CA SER A 47 -12.58 7.73 -28.81
C SER A 47 -12.18 6.96 -27.55
N ALA A 48 -11.80 7.68 -26.47
CA ALA A 48 -11.35 7.05 -25.24
C ALA A 48 -12.47 6.24 -24.57
N ASN A 49 -13.67 6.82 -24.47
CA ASN A 49 -14.83 6.13 -23.92
C ASN A 49 -15.22 4.89 -24.75
N GLN A 50 -15.10 4.96 -26.07
CA GLN A 50 -15.37 3.80 -26.94
C GLN A 50 -14.37 2.67 -26.69
N ILE A 51 -13.08 2.99 -26.57
CA ILE A 51 -12.03 1.99 -26.27
C ILE A 51 -12.31 1.30 -24.93
N VAL A 52 -12.59 2.08 -23.88
CA VAL A 52 -12.88 1.51 -22.55
C VAL A 52 -14.13 0.63 -22.60
N ARG A 53 -15.20 1.05 -23.28
CA ARG A 53 -16.42 0.23 -23.43
C ARG A 53 -16.19 -1.06 -24.21
N ASN A 54 -15.42 -1.01 -25.29
CA ASN A 54 -15.08 -2.20 -26.08
C ASN A 54 -14.29 -3.21 -25.23
N CYS A 55 -13.32 -2.72 -24.46
CA CYS A 55 -12.53 -3.51 -23.54
C CYS A 55 -13.39 -4.16 -22.44
N ILE A 56 -14.34 -3.42 -21.86
CA ILE A 56 -15.33 -3.98 -20.92
C ILE A 56 -16.17 -5.07 -21.59
N ALA A 57 -16.72 -4.81 -22.79
CA ALA A 57 -17.55 -5.77 -23.50
C ALA A 57 -16.79 -7.06 -23.87
N GLN A 58 -15.54 -6.93 -24.29
CA GLN A 58 -14.66 -8.06 -24.56
C GLN A 58 -14.42 -8.90 -23.30
N LYS A 59 -14.24 -8.26 -22.13
CA LYS A 59 -14.06 -8.94 -20.84
C LYS A 59 -15.32 -9.62 -20.32
N GLN A 60 -16.49 -9.16 -20.74
CA GLN A 60 -17.78 -9.77 -20.39
C GLN A 60 -18.15 -10.96 -21.28
N SER A 61 -17.50 -11.10 -22.44
CA SER A 61 -17.74 -12.19 -23.38
C SER A 61 -17.26 -13.53 -22.82
N GLU A 62 -18.12 -14.56 -22.89
CA GLU A 62 -17.77 -15.95 -22.53
C GLU A 62 -16.69 -16.55 -23.45
N ASN A 63 -16.51 -15.98 -24.65
CA ASN A 63 -15.50 -16.36 -25.63
C ASN A 63 -14.27 -15.44 -25.59
N ALA A 64 -14.00 -14.77 -24.46
CA ALA A 64 -12.80 -13.97 -24.31
C ALA A 64 -11.57 -14.82 -24.64
N THR A 65 -10.92 -14.51 -25.76
CA THR A 65 -9.67 -15.16 -26.15
C THR A 65 -8.65 -14.97 -25.04
N GLU A 66 -7.94 -16.04 -24.71
CA GLU A 66 -7.02 -16.04 -23.59
C GLU A 66 -5.93 -14.97 -23.79
N ASN A 67 -5.98 -13.94 -22.94
CA ASN A 67 -4.87 -13.05 -22.58
C ASN A 67 -4.16 -12.27 -23.71
N ASP A 68 -4.87 -11.37 -24.40
CA ASP A 68 -4.16 -10.19 -24.93
C ASP A 68 -3.99 -9.14 -23.82
N TRP A 69 -3.02 -9.40 -22.95
CA TRP A 69 -2.65 -8.49 -21.87
C TRP A 69 -2.14 -7.14 -22.40
N ILE A 70 -1.74 -7.04 -23.68
CA ILE A 70 -1.30 -5.80 -24.30
C ILE A 70 -2.50 -4.92 -24.56
N GLU A 71 -3.58 -5.47 -25.13
CA GLU A 71 -4.85 -4.76 -25.27
C GLU A 71 -5.38 -4.26 -23.91
N GLU A 72 -5.30 -5.10 -22.87
CA GLU A 72 -5.64 -4.69 -21.50
C GLU A 72 -4.75 -3.56 -20.99
N PHE A 73 -3.44 -3.64 -21.27
CA PHE A 73 -2.49 -2.61 -20.87
C PHE A 73 -2.81 -1.26 -21.52
N GLU A 74 -3.17 -1.26 -22.79
CA GLU A 74 -3.58 -0.05 -23.51
C GLU A 74 -4.91 0.48 -23.00
N CYS A 75 -5.88 -0.41 -22.78
CA CYS A 75 -7.15 -0.07 -22.19
C CYS A 75 -6.98 0.63 -20.83
N LEU A 76 -6.07 0.15 -19.96
CA LEU A 76 -5.68 0.84 -18.73
C LEU A 76 -5.08 2.23 -18.99
N SER A 77 -4.19 2.35 -19.97
CA SER A 77 -3.52 3.62 -20.28
C SER A 77 -4.51 4.67 -20.78
N VAL A 78 -5.48 4.25 -21.60
CA VAL A 78 -6.62 5.09 -22.03
C VAL A 78 -7.49 5.46 -20.83
N LEU A 79 -7.84 4.50 -19.96
CA LEU A 79 -8.64 4.77 -18.76
C LEU A 79 -7.95 5.78 -17.83
N ARG A 80 -6.62 5.73 -17.70
CA ARG A 80 -5.84 6.73 -16.99
C ARG A 80 -5.95 8.11 -17.62
N SER A 81 -5.85 8.22 -18.94
CA SER A 81 -6.06 9.48 -19.66
C SER A 81 -7.46 10.05 -19.40
N VAL A 82 -8.50 9.21 -19.43
CA VAL A 82 -9.88 9.62 -19.13
C VAL A 82 -10.00 10.10 -17.68
N ALA A 83 -9.44 9.37 -16.71
CA ALA A 83 -9.49 9.77 -15.29
C ALA A 83 -8.84 11.14 -15.05
N ILE A 84 -7.73 11.44 -15.76
CA ILE A 84 -6.98 12.69 -15.61
C ILE A 84 -7.63 13.87 -16.34
N HIS A 85 -8.03 13.66 -17.60
CA HIS A 85 -8.38 14.77 -18.51
C HIS A 85 -9.88 14.90 -18.78
N ASN A 86 -10.66 13.82 -18.61
CA ASN A 86 -12.08 13.75 -18.95
C ASN A 86 -12.89 13.10 -17.80
N THR A 87 -12.60 13.49 -16.55
CA THR A 87 -13.13 12.84 -15.34
C THR A 87 -14.67 12.70 -15.32
N GLN A 88 -15.40 13.66 -15.88
CA GLN A 88 -16.87 13.61 -15.95
C GLN A 88 -17.39 12.47 -16.82
N SER A 89 -16.67 12.11 -17.89
CA SER A 89 -17.05 11.03 -18.80
C SER A 89 -16.77 9.65 -18.22
N LEU A 90 -15.91 9.58 -17.18
CA LEU A 90 -15.59 8.36 -16.46
C LEU A 90 -16.73 7.89 -15.56
N CYS A 91 -17.41 8.82 -14.87
CA CYS A 91 -18.40 8.47 -13.83
C CYS A 91 -19.45 7.43 -14.28
N PRO A 92 -20.06 7.53 -15.48
CA PRO A 92 -21.08 6.58 -15.92
C PRO A 92 -20.56 5.17 -16.24
N ILE A 93 -19.25 5.00 -16.46
CA ILE A 93 -18.63 3.71 -16.84
C ILE A 93 -17.67 3.20 -15.75
N LEU A 94 -17.49 3.97 -14.67
CA LEU A 94 -16.51 3.69 -13.64
C LEU A 94 -16.76 2.36 -12.90
N PRO A 95 -18.00 1.99 -12.50
CA PRO A 95 -18.23 0.72 -11.82
C PRO A 95 -17.76 -0.48 -12.67
N GLU A 96 -18.12 -0.49 -13.96
CA GLU A 96 -17.72 -1.54 -14.88
C GLU A 96 -16.22 -1.50 -15.17
N ALA A 97 -15.64 -0.31 -15.35
CA ALA A 97 -14.21 -0.17 -15.59
C ALA A 97 -13.37 -0.67 -14.40
N LEU A 98 -13.79 -0.36 -13.16
CA LEU A 98 -13.15 -0.87 -11.96
C LEU A 98 -13.20 -2.39 -11.91
N LYS A 99 -14.41 -2.96 -12.04
CA LYS A 99 -14.66 -4.39 -11.94
C LYS A 99 -13.94 -5.22 -13.01
N TRP A 100 -14.00 -4.79 -14.27
CA TRP A 100 -13.56 -5.60 -15.41
C TRP A 100 -12.14 -5.29 -15.88
N ILE A 101 -11.60 -4.11 -15.55
CA ILE A 101 -10.28 -3.68 -16.02
C ILE A 101 -9.33 -3.46 -14.84
N VAL A 102 -9.65 -2.56 -13.91
CA VAL A 102 -8.70 -2.11 -12.87
C VAL A 102 -8.41 -3.20 -11.85
N TYR A 103 -9.44 -3.82 -11.25
CA TYR A 103 -9.25 -4.83 -10.21
C TYR A 103 -8.52 -6.08 -10.73
N PRO A 104 -8.88 -6.66 -11.90
CA PRO A 104 -8.11 -7.76 -12.47
C PRO A 104 -6.65 -7.40 -12.75
N SER A 105 -6.39 -6.16 -13.18
CA SER A 105 -5.04 -5.66 -13.45
C SER A 105 -4.19 -5.56 -12.19
N ILE A 106 -4.76 -5.10 -11.08
CA ILE A 106 -4.10 -5.09 -9.77
C ILE A 106 -3.83 -6.52 -9.27
N LEU A 107 -4.68 -7.48 -9.65
CA LEU A 107 -4.50 -8.89 -9.29
C LEU A 107 -3.54 -9.66 -10.21
N ASN A 108 -3.14 -9.07 -11.33
CA ASN A 108 -2.37 -9.74 -12.38
C ASN A 108 -1.01 -10.27 -11.90
N LEU A 109 -0.52 -11.32 -12.55
CA LEU A 109 0.81 -11.91 -12.28
C LEU A 109 1.95 -11.06 -12.87
N ARG A 110 1.68 -10.35 -13.97
CA ARG A 110 2.64 -9.44 -14.61
C ARG A 110 2.71 -8.16 -13.80
N SER A 111 3.88 -7.85 -13.23
CA SER A 111 4.02 -6.66 -12.40
C SER A 111 3.84 -5.34 -13.15
N VAL A 112 4.02 -5.33 -14.48
CA VAL A 112 3.74 -4.15 -15.31
C VAL A 112 2.23 -3.83 -15.33
N MET A 113 1.38 -4.86 -15.39
CA MET A 113 -0.08 -4.72 -15.27
C MET A 113 -0.49 -4.26 -13.88
N VAL A 114 0.07 -4.87 -12.83
CA VAL A 114 -0.20 -4.45 -11.44
C VAL A 114 0.20 -3.00 -11.22
N ARG A 115 1.36 -2.59 -11.72
CA ARG A 115 1.83 -1.20 -11.62
C ARG A 115 0.89 -0.24 -12.35
N ASN A 116 0.48 -0.55 -13.58
CA ASN A 116 -0.41 0.32 -14.34
C ASN A 116 -1.81 0.39 -13.72
N GLY A 117 -2.34 -0.74 -13.23
CA GLY A 117 -3.62 -0.79 -12.51
C GLY A 117 -3.60 0.02 -11.20
N LEU A 118 -2.53 -0.08 -10.41
CA LEU A 118 -2.38 0.72 -9.18
C LEU A 118 -2.26 2.22 -9.48
N LEU A 119 -1.52 2.61 -10.53
CA LEU A 119 -1.45 4.01 -10.95
C LEU A 119 -2.80 4.50 -11.49
N CYS A 120 -3.55 3.66 -12.20
CA CYS A 120 -4.90 3.98 -12.65
C CYS A 120 -5.83 4.23 -11.48
N LEU A 121 -5.82 3.36 -10.47
CA LEU A 121 -6.59 3.56 -9.26
C LEU A 121 -6.17 4.85 -8.52
N GLU A 122 -4.87 5.15 -8.47
CA GLU A 122 -4.37 6.39 -7.89
C GLU A 122 -4.86 7.64 -8.62
N ASP A 123 -4.89 7.60 -9.96
CA ASP A 123 -5.37 8.69 -10.81
C ASP A 123 -6.88 8.90 -10.60
N ILE A 124 -7.66 7.81 -10.53
CA ILE A 124 -9.10 7.82 -10.20
C ILE A 124 -9.34 8.48 -8.84
N VAL A 125 -8.68 8.02 -7.78
CA VAL A 125 -8.82 8.59 -6.42
C VAL A 125 -8.41 10.06 -6.38
N TYR A 126 -7.34 10.43 -7.08
CA TYR A 126 -6.85 11.81 -7.10
C TYR A 126 -7.84 12.78 -7.76
N HIS A 127 -8.44 12.39 -8.88
CA HIS A 127 -9.31 13.27 -9.68
C HIS A 127 -10.78 13.25 -9.25
N LEU A 128 -11.34 12.09 -8.89
CA LEU A 128 -12.73 11.96 -8.42
C LEU A 128 -12.89 12.25 -6.92
N LYS A 129 -11.80 12.21 -6.17
CA LYS A 129 -11.77 12.52 -4.74
C LYS A 129 -12.79 11.70 -3.94
N THR A 130 -13.65 12.37 -3.17
CA THR A 130 -14.69 11.77 -2.32
C THR A 130 -15.72 10.97 -3.10
N ASP A 131 -15.88 11.21 -4.41
CA ASP A 131 -16.80 10.44 -5.25
C ASP A 131 -16.33 8.98 -5.40
N THR A 132 -15.06 8.69 -5.05
CA THR A 132 -14.55 7.32 -4.99
C THR A 132 -14.97 6.55 -3.74
N ALA A 133 -15.54 7.22 -2.73
CA ALA A 133 -15.89 6.61 -1.45
C ALA A 133 -16.83 5.39 -1.59
N VAL A 134 -17.75 5.44 -2.57
CA VAL A 134 -18.72 4.36 -2.82
C VAL A 134 -18.09 3.05 -3.30
N TYR A 135 -16.82 3.06 -3.70
CA TYR A 135 -16.12 1.87 -4.21
C TYR A 135 -15.09 1.31 -3.22
N LEU A 136 -14.94 1.94 -2.04
CA LEU A 136 -13.87 1.59 -1.10
C LEU A 136 -13.99 0.17 -0.54
N ASP A 137 -15.21 -0.35 -0.39
CA ASP A 137 -15.46 -1.71 0.10
C ASP A 137 -14.78 -2.79 -0.74
N GLU A 138 -14.65 -2.58 -2.05
CA GLU A 138 -13.94 -3.48 -2.96
C GLU A 138 -12.46 -3.10 -3.09
N MET A 139 -12.13 -1.81 -3.15
CA MET A 139 -10.77 -1.31 -3.34
C MET A 139 -9.85 -1.63 -2.15
N VAL A 140 -10.32 -1.44 -0.92
CA VAL A 140 -9.49 -1.53 0.30
C VAL A 140 -8.97 -2.95 0.52
N PRO A 141 -9.81 -4.02 0.53
CA PRO A 141 -9.31 -5.38 0.67
C PRO A 141 -8.32 -5.74 -0.42
N LEU A 142 -8.62 -5.36 -1.67
CA LEU A 142 -7.75 -5.60 -2.82
C LEU A 142 -6.37 -4.96 -2.62
N LEU A 143 -6.32 -3.69 -2.25
CA LEU A 143 -5.07 -2.98 -2.00
C LEU A 143 -4.32 -3.57 -0.81
N LEU A 144 -5.00 -3.91 0.28
CA LEU A 144 -4.37 -4.54 1.44
C LEU A 144 -3.62 -5.80 1.03
N THR A 145 -4.22 -6.70 0.22
CA THR A 145 -3.51 -7.91 -0.26
C THR A 145 -2.18 -7.59 -0.95
N ARG A 146 -2.10 -6.46 -1.66
CA ARG A 146 -0.89 -6.04 -2.39
C ARG A 146 0.17 -5.41 -1.51
N THR A 147 -0.15 -5.02 -0.28
CA THR A 147 0.85 -4.56 0.71
C THR A 147 1.79 -5.70 1.12
N GLY A 148 1.38 -6.96 0.95
CA GLY A 148 2.18 -8.16 1.15
C GLY A 148 2.97 -8.65 -0.07
N SER A 149 2.93 -7.94 -1.21
CA SER A 149 3.64 -8.33 -2.44
C SER A 149 5.14 -8.54 -2.21
N GLU A 150 5.76 -9.53 -2.84
CA GLU A 150 7.22 -9.77 -2.78
C GLU A 150 8.03 -8.61 -3.40
N LYS A 151 7.47 -7.98 -4.43
CA LYS A 151 8.09 -6.86 -5.16
C LYS A 151 7.97 -5.56 -4.36
N GLN A 152 9.10 -5.01 -3.94
CA GLN A 152 9.16 -3.80 -3.10
C GLN A 152 8.49 -2.58 -3.75
N PHE A 153 8.67 -2.37 -5.06
CA PHE A 153 8.08 -1.23 -5.75
C PHE A 153 6.55 -1.30 -5.80
N ILE A 154 5.97 -2.50 -5.88
CA ILE A 154 4.52 -2.71 -5.77
C ILE A 154 4.05 -2.36 -4.36
N ARG A 155 4.72 -2.86 -3.30
CA ARG A 155 4.35 -2.52 -1.91
C ARG A 155 4.37 -1.01 -1.66
N LYS A 156 5.42 -0.32 -2.10
CA LYS A 156 5.54 1.14 -1.96
C LYS A 156 4.44 1.89 -2.71
N LEU A 157 4.13 1.46 -3.94
CA LEU A 157 3.05 2.06 -4.72
C LEU A 157 1.70 1.83 -4.06
N THR A 158 1.39 0.60 -3.64
CA THR A 158 0.14 0.28 -2.92
C THR A 158 0.00 1.10 -1.64
N ALA A 159 1.06 1.25 -0.85
CA ALA A 159 1.05 2.06 0.36
C ALA A 159 0.71 3.52 0.04
N ARG A 160 1.31 4.09 -1.01
CA ARG A 160 1.01 5.45 -1.48
C ARG A 160 -0.45 5.59 -1.92
N VAL A 161 -1.02 4.60 -2.61
CA VAL A 161 -2.44 4.62 -3.01
C VAL A 161 -3.36 4.59 -1.78
N LEU A 162 -3.09 3.71 -0.81
CA LEU A 162 -3.85 3.66 0.45
C LEU A 162 -3.74 4.95 1.25
N GLU A 163 -2.54 5.54 1.33
CA GLU A 163 -2.33 6.84 1.96
C GLU A 163 -3.16 7.92 1.26
N ASN A 164 -3.17 7.99 -0.07
CA ASN A 164 -4.00 8.93 -0.82
C ASN A 164 -5.49 8.72 -0.56
N ILE A 165 -5.95 7.46 -0.49
CA ILE A 165 -7.34 7.14 -0.14
C ILE A 165 -7.68 7.70 1.25
N VAL A 166 -6.84 7.48 2.27
CA VAL A 166 -7.05 8.04 3.61
C VAL A 166 -6.96 9.57 3.58
N GLN A 167 -6.10 10.14 2.74
CA GLN A 167 -5.98 11.59 2.64
C GLN A 167 -7.23 12.25 2.06
N VAL A 168 -7.85 11.61 1.07
CA VAL A 168 -8.97 12.15 0.29
C VAL A 168 -10.32 11.74 0.86
N CYS A 169 -10.48 10.47 1.22
CA CYS A 169 -11.71 9.84 1.68
C CYS A 169 -11.68 9.48 3.17
N GLY A 170 -10.74 10.04 3.95
CA GLY A 170 -10.62 9.79 5.38
C GLY A 170 -11.91 10.11 6.11
N SER A 171 -12.62 9.07 6.54
CA SER A 171 -13.89 9.15 7.25
C SER A 171 -14.00 8.07 8.32
N VAL A 172 -15.03 8.19 9.16
CA VAL A 172 -15.45 7.16 10.10
C VAL A 172 -15.77 5.83 9.39
N ASP A 173 -16.45 5.88 8.25
CA ASP A 173 -16.82 4.68 7.50
C ASP A 173 -15.57 3.95 6.97
N LEU A 174 -14.60 4.72 6.45
CA LEU A 174 -13.33 4.15 5.99
C LEU A 174 -12.53 3.56 7.15
N PHE A 175 -12.55 4.20 8.32
CA PHE A 175 -11.99 3.65 9.55
C PHE A 175 -12.61 2.28 9.90
N GLN A 176 -13.94 2.20 9.91
CA GLN A 176 -14.67 0.97 10.21
C GLN A 176 -14.41 -0.13 9.16
N LEU A 177 -14.30 0.26 7.89
CA LEU A 177 -13.93 -0.63 6.80
C LEU A 177 -12.53 -1.24 7.03
N PHE A 178 -11.55 -0.42 7.40
CA PHE A 178 -10.20 -0.93 7.71
C PHE A 178 -10.20 -1.85 8.94
N LEU A 179 -10.92 -1.51 10.01
CA LEU A 179 -11.03 -2.38 11.19
C LEU A 179 -11.64 -3.74 10.86
N SER A 180 -12.82 -3.74 10.21
CA SER A 180 -13.53 -4.97 9.88
C SER A 180 -12.74 -5.83 8.90
N THR A 181 -12.03 -5.21 7.94
CA THR A 181 -11.12 -5.93 7.04
C THR A 181 -9.95 -6.55 7.79
N GLY A 182 -9.35 -5.81 8.74
CA GLY A 182 -8.28 -6.34 9.60
C GLY A 182 -8.71 -7.56 10.41
N VAL A 183 -9.94 -7.54 10.95
CA VAL A 183 -10.53 -8.68 11.68
C VAL A 183 -10.77 -9.89 10.78
N LYS A 184 -11.31 -9.67 9.56
CA LYS A 184 -11.50 -10.72 8.56
C LYS A 184 -10.18 -11.38 8.17
N GLU A 185 -9.13 -10.58 8.02
CA GLU A 185 -7.78 -11.02 7.61
C GLU A 185 -6.88 -11.51 8.75
N LYS A 186 -7.45 -11.90 9.91
CA LYS A 186 -6.70 -12.37 11.11
C LYS A 186 -5.67 -13.48 10.87
N LYS A 187 -5.78 -14.21 9.74
CA LYS A 187 -4.82 -15.25 9.33
C LYS A 187 -3.51 -14.67 8.82
N SER A 188 -3.51 -13.43 8.32
CA SER A 188 -2.34 -12.73 7.81
C SER A 188 -1.97 -11.59 8.76
N PRO A 189 -0.97 -11.79 9.65
CA PRO A 189 -0.57 -10.76 10.61
C PRO A 189 -0.15 -9.46 9.93
N GLN A 190 0.45 -9.54 8.75
CA GLN A 190 0.85 -8.38 7.97
C GLN A 190 -0.37 -7.57 7.51
N LEU A 191 -1.39 -8.22 6.92
CA LEU A 191 -2.60 -7.54 6.45
C LEU A 191 -3.38 -6.94 7.62
N THR A 192 -3.55 -7.69 8.71
CA THR A 192 -4.17 -7.18 9.93
C THR A 192 -3.43 -5.95 10.47
N SER A 193 -2.10 -6.00 10.52
CA SER A 193 -1.27 -4.87 10.98
C SER A 193 -1.43 -3.64 10.10
N THR A 194 -1.38 -3.82 8.78
CA THR A 194 -1.49 -2.71 7.84
C THR A 194 -2.90 -2.10 7.85
N ALA A 195 -3.94 -2.93 7.91
CA ALA A 195 -5.31 -2.45 8.04
C ALA A 195 -5.52 -1.60 9.29
N THR A 196 -5.01 -2.03 10.46
CA THR A 196 -5.16 -1.24 11.69
C THR A 196 -4.32 0.03 11.70
N GLN A 197 -3.18 0.06 11.01
CA GLN A 197 -2.41 1.29 10.84
C GLN A 197 -3.19 2.33 10.01
N TYR A 198 -3.82 1.92 8.90
CA TYR A 198 -4.66 2.82 8.12
C TYR A 198 -5.95 3.22 8.84
N ALA A 199 -6.53 2.33 9.65
CA ALA A 199 -7.63 2.67 10.56
C ALA A 199 -7.21 3.79 11.52
N LEU A 200 -6.03 3.68 12.15
CA LEU A 200 -5.49 4.73 13.02
C LEU A 200 -5.34 6.06 12.26
N MET A 201 -4.81 6.04 11.03
CA MET A 201 -4.69 7.26 10.23
C MET A 201 -6.04 7.91 9.94
N CYS A 202 -7.09 7.13 9.68
CA CYS A 202 -8.45 7.66 9.51
C CYS A 202 -8.97 8.32 10.79
N MET A 203 -8.73 7.68 11.95
CA MET A 203 -9.09 8.26 13.25
C MET A 203 -8.35 9.56 13.57
N GLU A 204 -7.05 9.62 13.30
CA GLU A 204 -6.23 10.82 13.53
C GLU A 204 -6.69 12.02 12.67
N LYS A 205 -7.38 11.75 11.56
CA LYS A 205 -7.97 12.77 10.69
C LYS A 205 -9.41 13.14 11.03
N SER A 206 -10.13 12.28 11.75
CA SER A 206 -11.54 12.47 12.06
C SER A 206 -11.71 13.53 13.16
N SER A 207 -12.79 14.31 13.10
CA SER A 207 -13.08 15.26 14.18
C SER A 207 -13.55 14.52 15.44
N SER A 208 -13.37 15.15 16.61
CA SER A 208 -13.89 14.61 17.87
C SER A 208 -15.41 14.39 17.83
N ASN A 209 -16.14 15.22 17.09
CA ASN A 209 -17.58 15.09 16.93
C ASN A 209 -17.94 13.85 16.12
N ASP A 210 -17.28 13.64 14.98
CA ASP A 210 -17.55 12.47 14.12
C ASP A 210 -17.25 11.16 14.85
N LEU A 211 -16.15 11.12 15.61
CA LEU A 211 -15.81 9.96 16.44
C LEU A 211 -16.82 9.72 17.56
N THR A 212 -17.45 10.77 18.08
CA THR A 212 -18.50 10.63 19.11
C THR A 212 -19.77 10.06 18.51
N VAL A 213 -20.25 10.63 17.41
CA VAL A 213 -21.43 10.15 16.67
C VAL A 213 -21.25 8.69 16.25
N MET A 214 -20.10 8.36 15.66
CA MET A 214 -19.73 6.99 15.30
C MET A 214 -19.89 6.00 16.47
N MET A 215 -19.41 6.38 17.65
CA MET A 215 -19.47 5.52 18.82
C MET A 215 -20.91 5.40 19.33
N GLU A 216 -21.73 6.45 19.25
CA GLU A 216 -23.15 6.35 19.60
C GLU A 216 -23.92 5.41 18.67
N GLU A 217 -23.58 5.41 17.37
CA GLU A 217 -24.26 4.60 16.36
C GLU A 217 -23.78 3.13 16.33
N ASN A 218 -22.47 2.91 16.47
CA ASN A 218 -21.82 1.63 16.12
C ASN A 218 -20.82 1.09 17.18
N TYR A 219 -20.89 1.53 18.44
CA TYR A 219 -19.91 1.12 19.47
C TYR A 219 -19.74 -0.39 19.60
N ASP A 220 -20.80 -1.17 19.46
CA ASP A 220 -20.79 -2.63 19.62
C ASP A 220 -19.81 -3.30 18.67
N SER A 221 -19.94 -3.00 17.37
CA SER A 221 -19.08 -3.55 16.34
C SER A 221 -17.64 -3.06 16.51
N ILE A 222 -17.46 -1.77 16.78
CA ILE A 222 -16.14 -1.13 16.84
C ILE A 222 -15.33 -1.68 18.02
N LEU A 223 -15.90 -1.73 19.22
CA LEU A 223 -15.20 -2.22 20.41
C LEU A 223 -14.89 -3.72 20.30
N ASN A 224 -15.79 -4.51 19.73
CA ASN A 224 -15.52 -5.92 19.50
C ASN A 224 -14.40 -6.13 18.47
N ASP A 225 -14.39 -5.36 17.37
CA ASP A 225 -13.32 -5.44 16.36
C ASP A 225 -11.97 -5.03 16.96
N MET A 226 -11.92 -3.92 17.71
CA MET A 226 -10.69 -3.50 18.40
C MET A 226 -10.20 -4.56 19.38
N ARG A 227 -11.09 -5.22 20.13
CA ARG A 227 -10.73 -6.32 21.04
C ARG A 227 -10.11 -7.50 20.28
N LEU A 228 -10.68 -7.88 19.15
CA LEU A 228 -10.14 -8.94 18.30
C LEU A 228 -8.75 -8.55 17.75
N LEU A 229 -8.57 -7.28 17.40
CA LEU A 229 -7.32 -6.75 16.87
C LEU A 229 -6.22 -6.57 17.94
N LEU A 230 -6.56 -6.32 19.21
CA LEU A 230 -5.59 -6.37 20.32
C LEU A 230 -4.94 -7.75 20.47
N ASN A 231 -5.65 -8.79 20.04
CA ASN A 231 -5.21 -10.17 20.05
C ASN A 231 -4.54 -10.61 18.73
N CYS A 232 -4.33 -9.70 17.76
CA CYS A 232 -3.63 -10.05 16.52
C CYS A 232 -2.16 -10.46 16.76
N ARG A 233 -1.54 -11.18 15.82
CA ARG A 233 -0.14 -11.63 16.01
C ARG A 233 0.90 -10.53 15.78
N ALA A 234 0.54 -9.48 15.05
CA ALA A 234 1.46 -8.42 14.67
C ALA A 234 1.58 -7.36 15.76
N VAL A 235 2.82 -7.06 16.18
CA VAL A 235 3.10 -6.07 17.23
C VAL A 235 2.63 -4.68 16.83
N ASP A 236 2.93 -4.25 15.60
CA ASP A 236 2.54 -2.92 15.11
C ASP A 236 1.02 -2.77 15.04
N GLY A 237 0.30 -3.83 14.66
CA GLY A 237 -1.17 -3.84 14.66
C GLY A 237 -1.75 -3.66 16.06
N LYS A 238 -1.15 -4.28 17.09
CA LYS A 238 -1.54 -4.05 18.49
C LYS A 238 -1.27 -2.61 18.93
N ILE A 239 -0.11 -2.06 18.54
CA ILE A 239 0.25 -0.68 18.87
C ILE A 239 -0.74 0.29 18.25
N ALA A 240 -1.07 0.12 16.97
CA ALA A 240 -2.06 0.94 16.27
C ALA A 240 -3.43 0.85 16.95
N THR A 241 -3.90 -0.37 17.26
CA THR A 241 -5.18 -0.60 17.95
C THR A 241 -5.24 0.09 19.31
N ARG A 242 -4.15 0.02 20.09
CA ARG A 242 -4.05 0.73 21.39
C ARG A 242 -4.14 2.25 21.23
N LYS A 243 -3.50 2.81 20.19
CA LYS A 243 -3.61 4.24 19.89
C LYS A 243 -5.04 4.63 19.51
N CYS A 244 -5.73 3.82 18.70
CA CYS A 244 -7.14 4.03 18.40
C CYS A 244 -7.99 4.09 19.69
N LEU A 245 -7.80 3.12 20.59
CA LEU A 245 -8.50 3.10 21.88
C LEU A 245 -8.18 4.32 22.76
N GLN A 246 -6.93 4.79 22.76
CA GLN A 246 -6.51 6.00 23.47
C GLN A 246 -7.19 7.25 22.90
N ILE A 247 -7.28 7.37 21.57
CA ILE A 247 -7.97 8.48 20.90
C ILE A 247 -9.46 8.47 21.24
N LEU A 248 -10.12 7.31 21.20
CA LEU A 248 -11.53 7.17 21.59
C LEU A 248 -11.76 7.57 23.04
N ARG A 249 -10.97 7.02 23.98
CA ARG A 249 -11.08 7.34 25.41
C ARG A 249 -10.85 8.82 25.70
N GLN A 250 -9.91 9.45 25.00
CA GLN A 250 -9.66 10.88 25.12
C GLN A 250 -10.81 11.73 24.55
N THR A 251 -11.40 11.29 23.44
CA THR A 251 -12.46 12.02 22.73
C THR A 251 -13.79 11.96 23.48
N LEU A 252 -14.21 10.76 23.90
CA LEU A 252 -15.47 10.54 24.61
C LEU A 252 -15.42 10.98 26.08
N GLY A 253 -14.21 11.05 26.64
CA GLY A 253 -14.00 11.17 28.07
C GLY A 253 -14.15 9.84 28.81
N GLU A 254 -13.51 9.79 29.98
CA GLU A 254 -13.35 8.57 30.79
C GLU A 254 -14.69 7.85 31.07
N LYS A 255 -15.66 8.60 31.60
CA LYS A 255 -16.93 8.04 32.07
C LYS A 255 -17.75 7.44 30.93
N ALA A 256 -17.82 8.12 29.79
CA ALA A 256 -18.59 7.65 28.64
C ALA A 256 -17.92 6.41 28.03
N PHE A 257 -16.59 6.47 27.81
CA PHE A 257 -15.83 5.34 27.29
C PHE A 257 -15.99 4.07 28.16
N MET A 258 -15.81 4.20 29.48
CA MET A 258 -16.01 3.11 30.43
C MET A 258 -17.44 2.53 30.33
N GLY A 259 -18.45 3.41 30.23
CA GLY A 259 -19.84 3.02 30.06
C GLY A 259 -20.09 2.20 28.79
N PHE A 260 -19.48 2.57 27.66
CA PHE A 260 -19.57 1.78 26.42
C PHE A 260 -18.90 0.41 26.55
N VAL A 261 -17.70 0.34 27.14
CA VAL A 261 -16.95 -0.91 27.32
C VAL A 261 -17.71 -1.89 28.22
N GLN A 262 -18.23 -1.41 29.35
CA GLN A 262 -18.96 -2.23 30.34
C GLN A 262 -20.29 -2.79 29.83
N ARG A 263 -20.95 -2.06 28.91
CA ARG A 263 -22.22 -2.52 28.32
C ARG A 263 -22.03 -3.70 27.37
N GLN A 264 -20.86 -3.82 26.74
CA GLN A 264 -20.67 -4.76 25.63
C GLN A 264 -19.74 -5.92 25.91
N LEU A 265 -18.72 -5.71 26.76
CA LEU A 265 -17.68 -6.71 26.93
C LEU A 265 -17.87 -7.50 28.21
N SER A 266 -17.48 -8.78 28.16
CA SER A 266 -17.37 -9.58 29.38
C SER A 266 -16.30 -9.00 30.31
N PRO A 267 -16.36 -9.24 31.64
CA PRO A 267 -15.42 -8.62 32.59
C PRO A 267 -13.93 -8.85 32.26
N SER A 268 -13.60 -10.02 31.68
CA SER A 268 -12.24 -10.30 31.21
C SER A 268 -11.84 -9.45 30.01
N ALA A 269 -12.74 -9.25 29.06
CA ALA A 269 -12.50 -8.46 27.85
C ALA A 269 -12.52 -6.95 28.14
N GLU A 270 -13.36 -6.52 29.08
CA GLU A 270 -13.37 -5.16 29.63
C GLU A 270 -11.99 -4.81 30.17
N SER A 271 -11.45 -5.62 31.10
CA SER A 271 -10.16 -5.35 31.73
C SER A 271 -9.02 -5.22 30.70
N GLU A 272 -9.00 -6.09 29.69
CA GLU A 272 -8.01 -6.06 28.61
C GLU A 272 -8.09 -4.75 27.81
N LEU A 273 -9.29 -4.36 27.36
CA LEU A 273 -9.50 -3.19 26.53
C LEU A 273 -9.23 -1.89 27.32
N LEU A 274 -9.68 -1.83 28.58
CA LEU A 274 -9.40 -0.69 29.46
C LEU A 274 -7.90 -0.52 29.69
N GLN A 275 -7.17 -1.61 30.01
CA GLN A 275 -5.72 -1.56 30.17
C GLN A 275 -5.02 -1.14 28.87
N ALA A 276 -5.50 -1.62 27.71
CA ALA A 276 -4.96 -1.27 26.40
C ALA A 276 -5.16 0.21 26.03
N SER A 277 -6.25 0.83 26.52
CA SER A 277 -6.57 2.24 26.30
C SER A 277 -5.83 3.20 27.24
N GLU A 278 -5.15 2.71 28.28
CA GLU A 278 -4.37 3.57 29.17
C GLU A 278 -3.14 4.13 28.46
N LYS A 279 -2.79 5.40 28.75
CA LYS A 279 -1.52 5.97 28.31
C LYS A 279 -0.37 5.21 28.99
N PRO A 280 0.68 4.78 28.27
CA PRO A 280 1.80 4.10 28.87
C PRO A 280 2.40 4.99 29.97
N LYS A 281 2.38 4.50 31.21
CA LYS A 281 3.08 5.20 32.30
C LYS A 281 4.56 5.33 31.89
N PRO A 282 5.17 6.53 31.97
CA PRO A 282 6.58 6.69 31.64
C PRO A 282 7.36 5.73 32.54
N LYS A 283 7.99 4.72 31.93
CA LYS A 283 8.81 3.77 32.67
C LYS A 283 9.95 4.58 33.27
N THR A 284 9.97 4.75 34.59
CA THR A 284 11.13 5.25 35.34
C THR A 284 12.34 4.38 34.97
N SER A 285 13.19 4.90 34.09
CA SER A 285 14.18 4.18 33.29
C SER A 285 15.41 3.71 34.08
N GLY A 286 15.36 3.69 35.41
CA GLY A 286 16.55 3.51 36.24
C GLY A 286 17.01 2.05 36.48
N SER A 287 16.13 1.04 36.38
CA SER A 287 16.44 -0.25 37.05
C SER A 287 16.67 -1.44 36.10
N VAL A 288 15.92 -1.55 34.99
CA VAL A 288 15.87 -2.80 34.22
C VAL A 288 17.01 -2.93 33.20
N MET A 289 17.40 -1.84 32.53
CA MET A 289 18.48 -1.87 31.53
C MET A 289 19.86 -2.14 32.16
N ARG A 290 20.04 -1.79 33.44
CA ARG A 290 21.28 -2.04 34.20
C ARG A 290 21.50 -3.54 34.47
N ARG A 291 20.44 -4.35 34.54
CA ARG A 291 20.53 -5.81 34.77
C ARG A 291 20.80 -6.59 33.48
N GLN A 292 20.22 -6.22 32.35
CA GLN A 292 20.46 -6.90 31.07
C GLN A 292 21.86 -6.62 30.51
N ASN A 293 22.35 -5.37 30.58
CA ASN A 293 23.72 -5.06 30.15
C ASN A 293 24.80 -5.71 31.03
N LYS A 294 24.55 -5.88 32.35
CA LYS A 294 25.46 -6.64 33.22
C LYS A 294 25.57 -8.11 32.83
N ARG A 295 24.45 -8.76 32.45
CA ARG A 295 24.45 -10.16 32.02
C ARG A 295 25.13 -10.36 30.66
N LEU A 296 24.96 -9.43 29.73
CA LEU A 296 25.64 -9.49 28.43
C LEU A 296 27.16 -9.33 28.60
N ARG A 297 27.60 -8.34 29.38
CA ARG A 297 29.03 -8.12 29.67
C ARG A 297 29.66 -9.30 30.42
N ALA A 298 28.96 -9.90 31.39
CA ALA A 298 29.45 -11.08 32.10
C ALA A 298 29.63 -12.29 31.16
N ARG A 299 28.76 -12.47 30.16
CA ARG A 299 28.90 -13.53 29.15
C ARG A 299 30.07 -13.31 28.19
N VAL A 300 30.27 -12.07 27.73
CA VAL A 300 31.40 -11.72 26.84
C VAL A 300 32.75 -11.91 27.55
N VAL A 301 32.85 -11.49 28.82
CA VAL A 301 34.07 -11.68 29.62
C VAL A 301 34.35 -13.17 29.89
N ALA A 302 33.31 -13.97 30.18
CA ALA A 302 33.46 -15.42 30.37
C ALA A 302 33.84 -16.17 29.07
N GLN A 303 33.50 -15.63 27.90
CA GLN A 303 33.91 -16.21 26.61
C GLN A 303 35.35 -15.87 26.24
N GLN A 304 35.85 -14.68 26.59
CA GLN A 304 37.24 -14.29 26.33
C GLN A 304 38.25 -15.02 27.23
N GLN A 305 37.84 -15.50 28.41
CA GLN A 305 38.72 -16.25 29.32
C GLN A 305 38.81 -17.77 29.02
N LYS A 306 38.15 -18.25 27.95
CA LYS A 306 38.10 -19.69 27.61
C LYS A 306 38.82 -20.08 26.31
N GLN A 307 39.65 -19.22 25.72
CA GLN A 307 40.54 -19.65 24.64
C GLN A 307 41.89 -20.10 25.21
N PRO A 308 42.23 -21.40 25.16
CA PRO A 308 43.61 -21.84 25.36
C PRO A 308 44.44 -21.48 24.13
N GLU A 309 45.63 -20.93 24.36
CA GLU A 309 46.71 -20.81 23.39
C GLU A 309 46.92 -22.15 22.68
N LYS A 310 46.73 -22.15 21.36
CA LYS A 310 47.25 -23.19 20.48
C LYS A 310 48.07 -22.50 19.40
N ASP A 311 49.38 -22.52 19.61
CA ASP A 311 50.37 -22.53 18.55
C ASP A 311 50.06 -23.67 17.56
N LEU A 312 50.14 -23.37 16.26
CA LEU A 312 50.86 -24.16 15.25
C LEU A 312 50.60 -23.62 13.84
N SER A 313 51.69 -23.13 13.25
CA SER A 313 52.10 -23.17 11.83
C SER A 313 51.07 -23.60 10.77
N ILE A 314 50.85 -22.75 9.77
CA ILE A 314 50.31 -23.16 8.46
C ILE A 314 51.16 -22.53 7.36
N ASP A 315 51.75 -23.44 6.58
CA ASP A 315 52.44 -23.21 5.32
C ASP A 315 51.50 -22.74 4.20
N ARG A 316 52.13 -22.06 3.24
CA ARG A 316 51.59 -21.64 1.95
C ARG A 316 51.03 -22.82 1.16
N GLU A 317 49.88 -22.63 0.50
CA GLU A 317 49.74 -22.96 -0.92
C GLU A 317 48.47 -22.35 -1.54
N ASP A 318 48.63 -21.98 -2.80
CA ASP A 318 47.71 -21.28 -3.68
C ASP A 318 46.44 -22.08 -4.01
N ASN A 319 45.29 -21.40 -4.11
CA ASN A 319 44.45 -21.63 -5.28
C ASN A 319 43.47 -20.49 -5.57
N ALA A 320 43.47 -20.10 -6.83
CA ALA A 320 42.69 -19.04 -7.42
C ALA A 320 41.24 -19.49 -7.68
N LEU A 321 40.25 -18.65 -7.36
CA LEU A 321 39.04 -18.56 -8.17
C LEU A 321 38.38 -17.19 -7.99
N SER A 322 38.59 -16.35 -9.01
CA SER A 322 38.01 -15.02 -9.18
C SER A 322 36.56 -15.16 -9.63
N THR A 323 35.60 -14.74 -8.80
CA THR A 323 34.23 -14.43 -9.22
C THR A 323 34.05 -12.93 -9.19
N LYS A 324 34.06 -12.31 -10.38
CA LYS A 324 33.75 -10.89 -10.58
C LYS A 324 32.24 -10.71 -10.49
N VAL A 325 31.77 -10.07 -9.41
CA VAL A 325 30.45 -9.44 -9.33
C VAL A 325 30.61 -8.04 -9.92
N ILE A 326 30.01 -7.79 -11.08
CA ILE A 326 29.92 -6.45 -11.67
C ILE A 326 28.67 -5.80 -11.07
N ASP A 327 28.92 -4.92 -10.11
CA ASP A 327 27.97 -3.97 -9.53
C ASP A 327 28.10 -2.66 -10.33
N THR A 328 27.04 -2.23 -11.03
CA THR A 328 27.06 -0.96 -11.77
C THR A 328 25.98 0.00 -11.28
N CYS A 329 26.49 1.05 -10.63
CA CYS A 329 26.09 2.45 -10.74
C CYS A 329 24.82 2.93 -10.03
N LYS A 330 25.06 3.45 -8.82
CA LYS A 330 24.48 4.69 -8.27
C LYS A 330 24.54 5.85 -9.28
N PRO A 331 23.50 6.69 -9.39
CA PRO A 331 23.63 8.03 -9.95
C PRO A 331 24.11 9.04 -8.90
N GLN A 332 25.00 9.92 -9.35
CA GLN A 332 25.55 11.06 -8.61
C GLN A 332 24.48 12.15 -8.41
N ILE A 333 24.48 12.75 -7.23
CA ILE A 333 23.70 13.94 -6.88
C ILE A 333 24.55 15.14 -7.28
N GLU A 334 24.11 15.89 -8.29
CA GLU A 334 24.65 17.21 -8.58
C GLU A 334 23.98 18.27 -7.69
N SER A 335 24.84 19.05 -7.06
CA SER A 335 24.55 20.20 -6.22
C SER A 335 24.01 21.37 -7.05
N LEU A 336 22.80 21.84 -6.72
CA LEU A 336 22.27 23.11 -7.20
C LEU A 336 22.84 24.26 -6.37
N THR A 337 23.58 25.13 -7.05
CA THR A 337 23.99 26.45 -6.57
C THR A 337 22.83 27.43 -6.64
N SER A 338 22.81 28.29 -5.64
CA SER A 338 21.88 29.40 -5.41
C SER A 338 22.00 30.50 -6.46
N THR A 339 20.86 30.97 -6.97
CA THR A 339 20.71 32.35 -7.45
C THR A 339 19.32 32.87 -7.07
N GLN A 340 19.27 33.80 -6.12
CA GLN A 340 18.16 34.73 -5.93
C GLN A 340 18.13 35.73 -7.10
N VAL A 341 16.94 36.18 -7.51
CA VAL A 341 16.57 37.60 -7.71
C VAL A 341 15.10 37.70 -8.16
N ASN A 342 14.33 38.43 -7.34
CA ASN A 342 13.18 39.31 -7.58
C ASN A 342 11.99 38.89 -8.47
N GLY A 343 10.87 38.65 -7.78
CA GLY A 343 9.73 39.58 -7.71
C GLY A 343 8.96 39.93 -8.98
N GLU A 344 7.71 39.49 -9.06
CA GLU A 344 6.62 40.35 -9.54
C GLU A 344 5.25 39.86 -9.05
N GLU A 345 4.47 40.83 -8.61
CA GLU A 345 3.18 40.78 -7.95
C GLU A 345 2.09 40.81 -9.04
N CYS A 346 1.08 39.92 -8.99
CA CYS A 346 -0.12 40.07 -9.81
C CYS A 346 -1.38 39.73 -9.01
N ARG A 347 -2.02 40.81 -8.52
CA ARG A 347 -3.43 40.85 -8.14
C ARG A 347 -4.29 40.85 -9.41
N ALA A 348 -5.35 40.06 -9.43
CA ALA A 348 -6.48 40.33 -10.32
C ALA A 348 -7.80 40.19 -9.54
N LYS A 349 -8.65 41.20 -9.75
CA LYS A 349 -9.90 41.47 -9.06
C LYS A 349 -11.03 40.57 -9.57
N VAL A 350 -11.91 40.28 -8.62
CA VAL A 350 -13.28 39.82 -8.83
C VAL A 350 -14.08 40.94 -9.51
N ALA A 351 -14.88 40.56 -10.50
CA ALA A 351 -16.08 41.28 -10.95
C ALA A 351 -17.23 40.28 -10.92
#